data_AF-A0A7Z0Q8C4-F1
#
_entry.id   AF-A0A7Z0Q8C4-F1
#
_cell.length_a   1.000
_cell.length_b   1.000
_cell.length_c   1.000
_cell.angle_alpha   90.00
_cell.angle_beta   90.00
_cell.angle_gamma   90.00
#
_symmetry.space_group_name_H-M   'P 1'
#
loop_
_entity.id
_entity.type
_entity.pdbx_description
1 polymer ?
#
loop_
_entity_poly.entity_id
_entity_poly.type
_entity_poly.pdbx_seq_one_letter_code
_entity_poly.pdbx_strand_id
1 'polypeptide(L)'
;MGYLTRAFSVATVDHLPTALRLADAAKPNPLALATTLEKDAEIARIAHLIGCAPSDIGARIYRTNHAQPRRKRILIDFFGTKIRLRYRDAALRRVSPKALQMAQYHRAIWELRVFSCDPDTKERLLDTCPVCQQPLGWLHALGPTVCDKCVDDDGLPTVDLRDFEQSLVEIPDEEAFDFVVGLVHPDPSRKQAARKLLPAEYHDLSNSALFDAIVAMAFCLADRDARFRVSVKYLAGLTPDMLSTTGRAIIGGQAGFDTLCERLRHVNGTRAGHHGRIKELGHLAGLSTSESPLDPQIRSILLEKIETNIANAVEAESLETRCPCGRDHEPHSPCVRRGMSRSRPDPRLARRAAAAQSLTGGASAPRSPNLSLKRVAKYGSSGGEKPKAILCASSEQMCGHINRTRKTHSHE
;
A
#
# COMPACT_ATOMS: atom_id res chain seq x y z
N MET A 1 18.07 5.07 -1.35
CA MET A 1 19.21 4.58 -0.52
C MET A 1 20.29 3.85 -1.31
N GLY A 2 19.95 3.02 -2.30
CA GLY A 2 20.97 2.20 -2.97
C GLY A 2 22.10 2.94 -3.71
N TYR A 3 21.93 4.22 -4.05
CA TYR A 3 23.06 5.03 -4.55
C TYR A 3 24.15 5.21 -3.49
N LEU A 4 23.76 5.58 -2.26
CA LEU A 4 24.71 5.79 -1.16
C LEU A 4 25.36 4.48 -0.74
N THR A 5 24.61 3.39 -0.60
CA THR A 5 25.21 2.11 -0.19
C THR A 5 26.17 1.56 -1.23
N ARG A 6 25.89 1.78 -2.52
CA ARG A 6 26.85 1.44 -3.58
C ARG A 6 28.10 2.31 -3.50
N ALA A 7 27.96 3.62 -3.30
CA ALA A 7 29.11 4.51 -3.19
C ALA A 7 29.96 4.22 -1.94
N PHE A 8 29.33 3.90 -0.81
CA PHE A 8 30.03 3.53 0.41
C PHE A 8 30.60 2.10 0.39
N SER A 9 30.13 1.21 -0.50
CA SER A 9 30.65 -0.16 -0.59
C SER A 9 32.11 -0.26 -1.03
N VAL A 10 32.63 0.81 -1.63
CA VAL A 10 34.05 0.93 -1.99
C VAL A 10 34.83 1.80 -1.00
N ALA A 11 34.15 2.32 0.03
CA ALA A 11 34.75 3.09 1.11
C ALA A 11 35.08 2.17 2.30
N THR A 12 35.93 2.65 3.21
CA THR A 12 36.33 1.89 4.41
C THR A 12 35.26 1.84 5.51
N VAL A 13 34.09 2.45 5.29
CA VAL A 13 33.02 2.54 6.28
C VAL A 13 31.88 1.60 5.89
N ASP A 14 31.81 0.48 6.59
CA ASP A 14 30.86 -0.61 6.37
C ASP A 14 29.47 -0.35 6.97
N HIS A 15 29.38 0.52 7.99
CA HIS A 15 28.14 0.78 8.71
C HIS A 15 27.52 2.14 8.33
N LEU A 16 26.32 2.12 7.75
CA LEU A 16 25.76 3.29 7.07
C LEU A 16 25.41 4.46 8.02
N PRO A 17 24.82 4.26 9.21
CA PRO A 17 24.69 5.34 10.21
C PRO A 17 26.03 5.96 10.63
N THR A 18 27.12 5.19 10.61
CA THR A 18 28.46 5.70 10.92
C THR A 18 28.98 6.56 9.78
N ALA A 19 28.82 6.12 8.53
CA ALA A 19 29.15 6.91 7.34
C ALA A 19 28.40 8.25 7.32
N LEU A 20 27.10 8.25 7.66
CA LEU A 20 26.31 9.49 7.75
C LEU A 20 26.77 10.41 8.88
N ARG A 21 27.22 9.86 10.01
CA ARG A 21 27.81 10.67 11.10
C ARG A 21 29.14 11.31 10.70
N LEU A 22 29.97 10.60 9.93
CA LEU A 22 31.22 11.17 9.39
C LEU A 22 30.95 12.33 8.42
N ALA A 23 29.82 12.31 7.71
CA ALA A 23 29.37 13.43 6.88
C ALA A 23 28.68 14.57 7.68
N ASP A 24 28.65 14.48 9.01
CA ASP A 24 27.94 15.41 9.90
C ASP A 24 26.45 15.56 9.48
N ALA A 25 25.79 14.44 9.19
CA ALA A 25 24.37 14.41 8.90
C ALA A 25 23.57 14.70 10.18
N ALA A 26 22.65 15.66 10.13
CA ALA A 26 21.90 16.13 11.31
C ALA A 26 20.99 15.03 11.88
N LYS A 27 20.54 14.12 11.02
CA LYS A 27 19.78 12.91 11.40
C LYS A 27 20.40 11.72 10.69
N PRO A 28 21.33 10.98 11.33
CA PRO A 28 21.99 9.82 10.72
C PRO A 28 21.08 8.58 10.73
N ASN A 29 19.83 8.75 10.26
CA ASN A 29 18.87 7.68 10.07
C ASN A 29 18.75 7.39 8.56
N PRO A 30 19.36 6.29 8.08
CA PRO A 30 19.32 5.94 6.66
C PRO A 30 17.91 5.81 6.09
N LEU A 31 16.95 5.36 6.90
CA LEU A 31 15.58 5.11 6.45
C LEU A 31 14.85 6.41 6.09
N ALA A 32 15.12 7.47 6.85
CA ALA A 32 14.47 8.77 6.66
C ALA A 32 15.23 9.66 5.66
N LEU A 33 16.51 9.39 5.41
CA LEU A 33 17.44 10.28 4.71
C LEU A 33 16.91 10.79 3.37
N ALA A 34 16.40 9.89 2.53
CA ALA A 34 15.86 10.25 1.21
C ALA A 34 14.64 11.19 1.26
N THR A 35 14.02 11.39 2.43
CA THR A 35 12.87 12.29 2.61
C THR A 35 13.13 13.46 3.57
N THR A 36 14.22 13.43 4.32
CA THR A 36 14.54 14.45 5.34
C THR A 36 15.77 15.28 5.02
N LEU A 37 16.52 14.91 3.98
CA LEU A 37 17.70 15.64 3.55
C LEU A 37 17.28 16.89 2.75
N GLU A 38 17.18 18.03 3.45
CA GLU A 38 16.67 19.29 2.88
C GLU A 38 17.73 20.38 2.72
N LYS A 39 18.82 20.32 3.50
CA LYS A 39 19.84 21.38 3.54
C LYS A 39 20.93 21.11 2.51
N ASP A 40 21.15 22.05 1.59
CA ASP A 40 22.20 21.94 0.56
C ASP A 40 23.60 21.74 1.15
N ALA A 41 23.90 22.36 2.30
CA ALA A 41 25.17 22.16 3.00
C ALA A 41 25.35 20.71 3.50
N GLU A 42 24.28 20.04 3.93
CA GLU A 42 24.33 18.63 4.36
C GLU A 42 24.51 17.72 3.15
N ILE A 43 23.80 17.99 2.05
CA ILE A 43 23.98 17.29 0.77
C ILE A 43 25.43 17.41 0.29
N ALA A 44 26.02 18.61 0.36
CA ALA A 44 27.39 18.86 -0.07
C ALA A 44 28.41 18.07 0.76
N ARG A 45 28.22 17.96 2.08
CA ARG A 45 29.10 17.14 2.94
C ARG A 45 29.01 15.65 2.62
N ILE A 46 27.80 15.12 2.42
CA ILE A 46 27.63 13.71 2.04
C ILE A 46 28.24 13.46 0.66
N ALA A 47 28.02 14.37 -0.30
CA ALA A 47 28.58 14.29 -1.65
C ALA A 47 30.11 14.31 -1.64
N HIS A 48 30.71 15.18 -0.82
CA HIS A 48 32.16 15.23 -0.63
C HIS A 48 32.70 13.90 -0.07
N LEU A 49 32.04 13.33 0.95
CA LEU A 49 32.45 12.07 1.56
C LEU A 49 32.46 10.89 0.57
N ILE A 50 31.50 10.85 -0.35
CA ILE A 50 31.39 9.77 -1.36
C ILE A 50 32.02 10.13 -2.72
N GLY A 51 32.65 11.29 -2.84
CA GLY A 51 33.33 11.73 -4.07
C GLY A 51 32.41 11.96 -5.27
N CYS A 52 31.20 12.48 -5.08
CA CYS A 52 30.27 12.80 -6.18
C CYS A 52 29.81 14.26 -6.19
N ALA A 53 29.06 14.66 -7.21
CA ALA A 53 28.47 15.99 -7.25
C ALA A 53 27.26 16.08 -6.29
N PRO A 54 27.03 17.21 -5.59
CA PRO A 54 25.83 17.39 -4.77
C PRO A 54 24.51 17.21 -5.55
N SER A 55 24.51 17.56 -6.84
CA SER A 55 23.36 17.35 -7.74
C SER A 55 22.99 15.88 -7.91
N ASP A 56 23.97 14.96 -7.84
CA ASP A 56 23.69 13.52 -7.97
C ASP A 56 22.87 13.01 -6.79
N ILE A 57 23.16 13.48 -5.59
CA ILE A 57 22.35 13.17 -4.40
C ILE A 57 21.01 13.90 -4.50
N GLY A 58 21.02 15.20 -4.82
CA GLY A 58 19.81 16.03 -4.94
C GLY A 58 18.75 15.45 -5.87
N ALA A 59 19.17 14.89 -7.01
CA ALA A 59 18.29 14.24 -7.99
C ALA A 59 17.62 12.94 -7.48
N ARG A 60 18.06 12.40 -6.33
CA ARG A 60 17.60 11.12 -5.76
C ARG A 60 16.89 11.28 -4.40
N ILE A 61 16.65 12.51 -3.97
CA ILE A 61 15.88 12.85 -2.76
C ILE A 61 14.40 13.02 -3.12
N TYR A 62 13.52 12.48 -2.29
CA TYR A 62 12.08 12.63 -2.38
C TYR A 62 11.63 13.78 -1.48
N ARG A 63 11.47 14.97 -2.06
CA ARG A 63 11.04 16.15 -1.31
C ARG A 63 9.64 15.93 -0.74
N THR A 64 9.48 16.15 0.55
CA THR A 64 8.16 16.05 1.19
C THR A 64 7.36 17.31 0.90
N ASN A 65 6.09 17.13 0.56
CA ASN A 65 5.13 18.22 0.47
C ASN A 65 4.07 17.98 1.55
N HIS A 66 3.99 18.89 2.51
CA HIS A 66 2.90 18.90 3.50
C HIS A 66 1.62 19.37 2.80
N ALA A 67 0.92 18.43 2.15
CA ALA A 67 -0.36 18.70 1.52
C ALA A 67 -1.46 18.84 2.59
N GLN A 68 -1.82 20.09 2.88
CA GLN A 68 -3.00 20.56 3.60
C GLN A 68 -3.15 20.18 5.10
N PRO A 69 -3.50 21.15 5.97
CA PRO A 69 -3.61 20.95 7.42
C PRO A 69 -4.81 20.09 7.88
N ARG A 70 -5.80 19.80 7.01
CA ARG A 70 -7.05 19.16 7.42
C ARG A 70 -7.05 17.62 7.41
N ARG A 71 -6.13 16.98 6.70
CA ARG A 71 -5.94 15.52 6.71
C ARG A 71 -4.45 15.26 6.60
N LYS A 72 -3.80 14.75 7.66
CA LYS A 72 -2.35 14.44 7.74
C LYS A 72 -1.90 13.43 6.68
N ARG A 73 -1.87 13.81 5.41
CA ARG A 73 -1.41 13.00 4.29
C ARG A 73 -0.11 13.59 3.80
N ILE A 74 0.98 12.95 4.20
CA ILE A 74 2.31 13.33 3.73
C ILE A 74 2.45 12.80 2.30
N LEU A 75 2.66 13.72 1.36
CA LEU A 75 3.01 13.39 -0.01
C LEU A 75 4.52 13.56 -0.18
N ILE A 76 5.10 12.73 -1.05
CA ILE A 76 6.48 12.90 -1.51
C ILE A 76 6.49 13.10 -3.01
N ASP A 77 7.43 13.92 -3.47
CA ASP A 77 7.77 14.00 -4.89
C ASP A 77 8.66 12.80 -5.26
N PHE A 78 8.09 11.84 -5.99
CA PHE A 78 8.78 10.68 -6.52
C PHE A 78 9.09 10.93 -8.00
N PHE A 79 10.23 11.57 -8.25
CA PHE A 79 10.76 11.92 -9.58
C PHE A 79 9.77 12.71 -10.46
N GLY A 80 9.05 13.68 -9.89
CA GLY A 80 8.06 14.51 -10.58
C GLY A 80 6.62 14.00 -10.48
N THR A 81 6.37 12.85 -9.83
CA THR A 81 5.02 12.37 -9.53
C THR A 81 4.80 12.40 -8.02
N LYS A 82 3.78 13.14 -7.57
CA LYS A 82 3.44 13.23 -6.14
C LYS A 82 2.71 11.96 -5.72
N ILE A 83 3.31 11.20 -4.81
CA ILE A 83 2.70 9.97 -4.29
C ILE A 83 2.52 10.05 -2.78
N ARG A 84 1.62 9.23 -2.24
CA ARG A 84 1.44 9.13 -0.78
C ARG A 84 2.69 8.50 -0.17
N LEU A 85 3.24 9.08 0.89
CA LEU A 85 4.44 8.56 1.56
C LEU A 85 4.31 7.08 1.94
N ARG A 86 3.10 6.62 2.30
CA ARG A 86 2.81 5.21 2.64
C ARG A 86 2.96 4.22 1.48
N TYR A 87 3.00 4.68 0.24
CA TYR A 87 3.30 3.83 -0.91
C TYR A 87 4.78 3.46 -0.95
N ARG A 88 5.65 4.23 -0.28
CA ARG A 88 7.07 3.95 -0.16
C ARG A 88 7.35 3.04 1.04
N ASP A 89 8.13 1.98 0.85
CA ASP A 89 8.85 1.27 1.91
C ASP A 89 10.28 1.79 1.97
N ALA A 90 10.62 2.45 3.07
CA ALA A 90 11.98 2.91 3.30
C ALA A 90 12.79 1.91 4.14
N ALA A 91 12.11 1.04 4.90
CA ALA A 91 12.72 0.14 5.85
C ALA A 91 13.15 -1.17 5.19
N LEU A 92 12.27 -1.73 4.36
CA LEU A 92 12.50 -2.99 3.68
C LEU A 92 13.17 -2.74 2.33
N ARG A 93 14.40 -3.21 2.17
CA ARG A 93 15.10 -3.24 0.88
C ARG A 93 14.53 -4.38 0.06
N ARG A 94 14.07 -4.07 -1.15
CA ARG A 94 13.53 -5.07 -2.09
C ARG A 94 14.36 -5.04 -3.36
N VAL A 95 14.66 -6.19 -3.93
CA VAL A 95 15.52 -6.29 -5.12
C VAL A 95 15.02 -7.36 -6.08
N SER A 96 15.33 -7.20 -7.36
CA SER A 96 15.23 -8.28 -8.35
C SER A 96 16.66 -8.80 -8.60
N PRO A 97 16.99 -10.04 -8.19
CA PRO A 97 18.25 -10.71 -8.52
C PRO A 97 18.63 -10.63 -10.00
N LYS A 98 17.70 -10.92 -10.90
CA LYS A 98 17.88 -10.84 -12.35
C LYS A 98 18.20 -9.42 -12.81
N ALA A 99 17.50 -8.42 -12.29
CA ALA A 99 17.81 -7.03 -12.61
C ALA A 99 19.17 -6.58 -12.06
N LEU A 100 19.59 -7.11 -10.91
CA LEU A 100 20.92 -6.85 -10.33
C LEU A 100 22.05 -7.51 -11.13
N GLN A 101 21.81 -8.67 -11.76
CA GLN A 101 22.74 -9.28 -12.72
C GLN A 101 22.92 -8.37 -13.95
N MET A 102 21.84 -7.79 -14.47
CA MET A 102 21.89 -6.86 -15.61
C MET A 102 22.55 -5.53 -15.25
N ALA A 103 22.21 -4.97 -14.10
CA ALA A 103 22.76 -3.71 -13.62
C ALA A 103 22.80 -3.65 -12.09
N GLN A 104 24.00 -3.49 -11.54
CA GLN A 104 24.28 -3.59 -10.10
C GLN A 104 23.92 -2.29 -9.33
N TYR A 105 22.69 -1.82 -9.49
CA TYR A 105 22.15 -0.70 -8.71
C TYR A 105 20.71 -0.97 -8.27
N HIS A 106 20.35 -0.41 -7.12
CA HIS A 106 18.96 -0.48 -6.64
C HIS A 106 18.08 0.47 -7.44
N ARG A 107 16.96 -0.04 -7.96
CA ARG A 107 16.00 0.78 -8.71
C ARG A 107 15.03 1.46 -7.75
N ALA A 108 14.77 2.75 -7.94
CA ALA A 108 13.89 3.49 -7.02
C ALA A 108 12.47 2.91 -6.98
N ILE A 109 12.00 2.33 -8.09
CA ILE A 109 10.66 1.74 -8.17
C ILE A 109 10.46 0.56 -7.20
N TRP A 110 11.53 -0.12 -6.80
CA TRP A 110 11.50 -1.17 -5.78
C TRP A 110 11.22 -0.62 -4.38
N GLU A 111 11.28 0.70 -4.17
CA GLU A 111 10.83 1.31 -2.92
C GLU A 111 9.30 1.44 -2.88
N LEU A 112 8.57 1.27 -3.99
CA LEU A 112 7.10 1.42 -4.04
C LEU A 112 6.37 0.11 -3.75
N ARG A 113 5.73 0.00 -2.58
CA ARG A 113 5.02 -1.19 -2.05
C ARG A 113 3.87 -1.65 -2.93
N VAL A 114 3.42 -0.80 -3.85
CA VAL A 114 2.41 -1.10 -4.86
C VAL A 114 2.90 -2.18 -5.82
N PHE A 115 4.20 -2.20 -6.15
CA PHE A 115 4.77 -3.19 -7.06
C PHE A 115 5.40 -4.36 -6.30
N SER A 116 5.02 -5.58 -6.67
CA SER A 116 5.51 -6.85 -6.09
C SER A 116 6.55 -7.56 -6.96
N CYS A 117 6.76 -7.10 -8.19
CA CYS A 117 7.80 -7.55 -9.12
C CYS A 117 8.61 -6.37 -9.67
N ASP A 118 9.78 -6.63 -10.24
CA ASP A 118 10.49 -5.64 -11.05
C ASP A 118 9.76 -5.44 -12.39
N PRO A 119 9.46 -4.19 -12.79
CA PRO A 119 8.70 -3.95 -14.01
C PRO A 119 9.37 -4.33 -15.32
N ASP A 120 10.69 -4.48 -15.36
CA ASP A 120 11.41 -4.77 -16.61
C ASP A 120 11.72 -6.27 -16.74
N THR A 121 12.10 -6.93 -15.66
CA THR A 121 12.39 -8.37 -15.66
C THR A 121 11.17 -9.23 -15.36
N LYS A 122 10.10 -8.62 -14.82
CA LYS A 122 8.90 -9.27 -14.26
C LYS A 122 9.20 -10.25 -13.13
N GLU A 123 10.43 -10.25 -12.61
CA GLU A 123 10.86 -11.12 -11.51
C GLU A 123 10.25 -10.62 -10.20
N ARG A 124 9.74 -11.55 -9.37
CA ARG A 124 9.26 -11.23 -8.02
C ARG A 124 10.38 -10.57 -7.20
N LEU A 125 10.05 -9.48 -6.50
CA LEU A 125 11.03 -8.81 -5.66
C LEU A 125 11.34 -9.65 -4.42
N LEU A 126 12.62 -9.90 -4.19
CA LEU A 126 13.17 -10.49 -2.99
C LEU A 126 13.27 -9.42 -1.90
N ASP A 127 12.72 -9.70 -0.72
CA ASP A 127 12.72 -8.78 0.43
C ASP A 127 13.35 -9.39 1.70
N THR A 128 13.72 -10.66 1.63
CA THR A 128 14.26 -11.47 2.72
C THR A 128 15.44 -12.26 2.17
N CYS A 129 16.55 -12.33 2.93
CA CYS A 129 17.71 -13.09 2.51
C CYS A 129 17.39 -14.60 2.49
N PRO A 130 17.60 -15.32 1.37
CA PRO A 130 17.29 -16.74 1.27
C PRO A 130 18.21 -17.64 2.12
N VAL A 131 19.36 -17.12 2.57
CA VAL A 131 20.30 -17.86 3.41
C VAL A 131 20.01 -17.64 4.89
N CYS A 132 20.05 -16.40 5.38
CA CYS A 132 19.85 -16.11 6.80
C CYS A 132 18.38 -15.85 7.20
N GLN A 133 17.46 -15.81 6.23
CA GLN A 133 16.02 -15.59 6.44
C GLN A 133 15.66 -14.27 7.14
N GLN A 134 16.59 -13.31 7.16
CA GLN A 134 16.37 -11.99 7.71
C GLN A 134 15.87 -11.02 6.65
N PRO A 135 14.96 -10.07 6.99
CA PRO A 135 14.52 -9.02 6.06
C PRO A 135 15.71 -8.21 5.54
N LEU A 136 15.77 -7.95 4.24
CA LEU A 136 16.83 -7.15 3.64
C LEU A 136 16.68 -5.69 4.07
N GLY A 137 17.75 -5.09 4.56
CA GLY A 137 17.78 -3.74 5.10
C GLY A 137 18.82 -2.84 4.43
N TRP A 138 19.16 -1.76 5.12
CA TRP A 138 20.17 -0.78 4.70
C TRP A 138 21.21 -0.55 5.80
N LEU A 139 21.41 -1.52 6.70
CA LEU A 139 22.25 -1.30 7.88
C LEU A 139 23.73 -1.15 7.50
N HIS A 140 24.22 -2.10 6.70
CA HIS A 140 25.57 -2.09 6.18
C HIS A 140 25.62 -1.54 4.76
N ALA A 141 26.70 -0.84 4.45
CA ALA A 141 26.97 -0.17 3.20
C ALA A 141 27.64 -1.10 2.17
N LEU A 142 27.20 -2.36 2.08
CA LEU A 142 27.85 -3.38 1.25
C LEU A 142 27.35 -3.39 -0.22
N GLY A 143 26.62 -2.35 -0.62
CA GLY A 143 25.99 -2.28 -1.93
C GLY A 143 24.66 -3.03 -2.04
N PRO A 144 23.95 -2.89 -3.17
CA PRO A 144 22.61 -3.43 -3.35
C PRO A 144 22.57 -4.91 -3.71
N THR A 145 23.68 -5.49 -4.17
CA THR A 145 23.77 -6.87 -4.66
C THR A 145 23.89 -7.91 -3.56
N VAL A 146 24.24 -7.53 -2.33
CA VAL A 146 24.51 -8.48 -1.24
C VAL A 146 23.57 -8.29 -0.06
N CYS A 147 23.43 -9.34 0.75
CA CYS A 147 22.74 -9.26 2.04
C CYS A 147 23.50 -8.34 2.99
N ASP A 148 22.81 -7.42 3.67
CA ASP A 148 23.42 -6.50 4.63
C ASP A 148 23.69 -7.14 6.00
N LYS A 149 23.42 -8.43 6.17
CA LYS A 149 23.54 -9.15 7.46
C LYS A 149 24.42 -10.40 7.40
N CYS A 150 24.62 -10.94 6.21
CA CYS A 150 25.49 -12.10 6.01
C CYS A 150 26.89 -11.58 5.73
N VAL A 151 27.69 -11.46 6.79
CA VAL A 151 29.08 -11.05 6.74
C VAL A 151 29.96 -12.09 7.43
N ASP A 152 31.22 -12.20 7.02
CA ASP A 152 32.23 -12.98 7.72
C ASP A 152 32.85 -12.20 8.89
N ASP A 153 33.87 -12.77 9.52
CA ASP A 153 34.58 -12.17 10.67
C ASP A 153 35.30 -10.86 10.29
N ASP A 154 35.64 -10.67 9.02
CA ASP A 154 36.27 -9.46 8.47
C ASP A 154 35.24 -8.41 8.00
N GLY A 155 33.94 -8.71 8.14
CA GLY A 155 32.84 -7.82 7.73
C GLY A 155 32.55 -7.85 6.22
N LEU A 156 33.13 -8.80 5.47
CA LEU A 156 32.89 -8.94 4.03
C LEU A 156 31.61 -9.72 3.77
N PRO A 157 30.83 -9.36 2.72
CA PRO A 157 29.56 -10.01 2.43
C PRO A 157 29.76 -11.47 1.99
N THR A 158 29.01 -12.39 2.59
CA THR A 158 29.06 -13.83 2.28
C THR A 158 27.91 -14.32 1.41
N VAL A 159 26.92 -13.46 1.14
CA VAL A 159 25.74 -13.81 0.33
C VAL A 159 25.49 -12.76 -0.73
N ASP A 160 25.65 -13.17 -1.99
CA ASP A 160 25.27 -12.38 -3.17
C ASP A 160 23.83 -12.71 -3.59
N LEU A 161 22.97 -11.72 -3.58
CA LEU A 161 21.55 -11.86 -3.89
C LEU A 161 21.31 -12.17 -5.38
N ARG A 162 22.31 -11.96 -6.25
CA ARG A 162 22.22 -12.29 -7.69
C ARG A 162 22.16 -13.79 -7.95
N ASP A 163 22.62 -14.60 -7.01
CA ASP A 163 22.64 -16.06 -7.12
C ASP A 163 21.27 -16.70 -6.78
N PHE A 164 20.28 -15.90 -6.41
CA PHE A 164 18.99 -16.37 -5.90
C PHE A 164 17.83 -15.86 -6.76
N GLU A 165 17.83 -16.18 -8.06
CA GLU A 165 16.75 -15.82 -8.99
C GLU A 165 15.37 -16.22 -8.45
N GLN A 166 14.40 -15.33 -8.65
CA GLN A 166 13.01 -15.53 -8.23
C GLN A 166 12.13 -15.89 -9.44
N SER A 167 10.93 -16.41 -9.15
CA SER A 167 9.96 -16.69 -10.20
C SER A 167 9.53 -15.40 -10.93
N LEU A 168 9.35 -15.52 -12.24
CA LEU A 168 8.72 -14.49 -13.05
C LEU A 168 7.23 -14.47 -12.73
N VAL A 169 6.69 -13.27 -12.54
CA VAL A 169 5.27 -13.07 -12.31
C VAL A 169 4.57 -12.93 -13.65
N GLU A 170 3.51 -13.72 -13.85
CA GLU A 170 2.64 -13.58 -15.01
C GLU A 170 1.85 -12.27 -14.92
N ILE A 171 1.85 -11.52 -16.01
CA ILE A 171 1.11 -10.26 -16.14
C ILE A 171 0.14 -10.41 -17.31
N PRO A 172 -1.16 -10.62 -17.04
CA PRO A 172 -2.13 -10.90 -18.10
C PRO A 172 -2.27 -9.79 -19.13
N ASP A 173 -2.11 -8.54 -18.70
CA ASP A 173 -2.19 -7.35 -19.55
C ASP A 173 -0.97 -6.46 -19.29
N GLU A 174 0.10 -6.75 -20.04
CA GLU A 174 1.39 -6.06 -19.92
C GLU A 174 1.30 -4.58 -20.29
N GLU A 175 0.53 -4.20 -21.31
CA GLU A 175 0.37 -2.80 -21.72
C GLU A 175 -0.26 -1.98 -20.60
N ALA A 176 -1.33 -2.50 -19.98
CA ALA A 176 -1.97 -1.81 -18.87
C ALA A 176 -1.07 -1.77 -17.63
N PHE A 177 -0.32 -2.83 -17.34
CA PHE A 177 0.65 -2.83 -16.25
C PHE A 177 1.77 -1.79 -16.47
N ASP A 178 2.34 -1.75 -17.66
CA ASP A 178 3.40 -0.82 -18.05
C ASP A 178 2.90 0.62 -18.05
N PHE A 179 1.62 0.86 -18.40
CA PHE A 179 0.97 2.14 -18.18
C PHE A 179 0.99 2.56 -16.70
N VAL A 180 0.57 1.69 -15.78
CA VAL A 180 0.58 1.99 -14.33
C VAL A 180 1.98 2.30 -13.82
N VAL A 181 2.96 1.49 -14.22
CA VAL A 181 4.39 1.68 -13.92
C VAL A 181 4.86 3.04 -14.46
N GLY A 182 4.54 3.34 -15.72
CA GLY A 182 4.94 4.55 -16.41
C GLY A 182 4.47 5.83 -15.72
N LEU A 183 3.31 5.85 -15.04
CA LEU A 183 2.82 7.03 -14.31
C LEU A 183 3.79 7.50 -13.21
N VAL A 184 4.53 6.58 -12.59
CA VAL A 184 5.45 6.84 -11.46
C VAL A 184 6.91 6.51 -11.77
N HIS A 185 7.21 6.03 -12.97
CA HIS A 185 8.55 5.63 -13.36
C HIS A 185 9.54 6.81 -13.28
N PRO A 186 10.77 6.64 -12.75
CA PRO A 186 11.74 7.74 -12.67
C PRO A 186 12.14 8.36 -14.01
N ASP A 187 12.13 7.56 -15.09
CA ASP A 187 12.42 8.00 -16.46
C ASP A 187 11.24 8.82 -17.06
N PRO A 188 11.45 10.09 -17.45
CA PRO A 188 10.44 10.92 -18.10
C PRO A 188 9.90 10.36 -19.41
N SER A 189 10.71 9.62 -20.19
CA SER A 189 10.28 9.03 -21.46
C SER A 189 9.17 8.00 -21.25
N ARG A 190 9.28 7.19 -20.18
CA ARG A 190 8.25 6.22 -19.79
C ARG A 190 6.98 6.89 -19.28
N LYS A 191 7.10 8.03 -18.58
CA LYS A 191 5.94 8.85 -18.21
C LYS A 191 5.20 9.36 -19.45
N GLN A 192 5.94 9.84 -20.45
CA GLN A 192 5.36 10.31 -21.70
C GLN A 192 4.69 9.18 -22.47
N ALA A 193 5.32 8.01 -22.55
CA ALA A 193 4.75 6.82 -23.19
C ALA A 193 3.41 6.41 -22.54
N ALA A 194 3.35 6.35 -21.20
CA ALA A 194 2.11 6.06 -20.49
C ALA A 194 1.01 7.10 -20.78
N ARG A 195 1.36 8.39 -20.84
CA ARG A 195 0.38 9.45 -21.15
C ARG A 195 -0.20 9.37 -22.56
N LYS A 196 0.51 8.78 -23.53
CA LYS A 196 -0.01 8.59 -24.90
C LYS A 196 -1.18 7.59 -24.96
N LEU A 197 -1.30 6.72 -23.97
CA LEU A 197 -2.38 5.74 -23.87
C LEU A 197 -3.66 6.32 -23.25
N LEU A 198 -3.63 7.55 -22.73
CA LEU A 198 -4.77 8.14 -22.05
C LEU A 198 -5.87 8.57 -23.03
N PRO A 199 -7.12 8.17 -22.80
CA PRO A 199 -8.29 8.81 -23.41
C PRO A 199 -8.35 10.31 -23.07
N ALA A 200 -9.01 11.09 -23.94
CA ALA A 200 -9.05 12.56 -23.84
C ALA A 200 -9.57 13.07 -22.49
N GLU A 201 -10.55 12.38 -21.90
CA GLU A 201 -11.14 12.70 -20.58
C GLU A 201 -10.12 12.69 -19.42
N TYR A 202 -8.97 12.04 -19.59
CA TYR A 202 -7.91 11.96 -18.58
C TYR A 202 -6.72 12.88 -18.86
N HIS A 203 -6.69 13.63 -19.96
CA HIS A 203 -5.51 14.41 -20.38
C HIS A 203 -5.14 15.51 -19.38
N ASP A 204 -6.13 16.19 -18.81
CA ASP A 204 -5.90 17.27 -17.83
C ASP A 204 -5.49 16.77 -16.45
N LEU A 205 -5.61 15.46 -16.20
CA LEU A 205 -5.26 14.86 -14.94
C LEU A 205 -3.77 14.63 -14.80
N SER A 206 -3.26 14.92 -13.59
CA SER A 206 -1.87 14.63 -13.25
C SER A 206 -1.64 13.13 -13.11
N ASN A 207 -0.42 12.67 -13.40
CA ASN A 207 -0.01 11.28 -13.13
C ASN A 207 -0.23 10.88 -11.66
N SER A 208 -0.12 11.86 -10.74
CA SER A 208 -0.36 11.67 -9.31
C SER A 208 -1.81 11.25 -9.04
N ALA A 209 -2.77 11.95 -9.65
CA ALA A 209 -4.20 11.67 -9.49
C ALA A 209 -4.57 10.32 -10.12
N LEU A 210 -4.06 10.04 -11.33
CA LEU A 210 -4.29 8.78 -12.04
C LEU A 210 -3.74 7.59 -11.25
N PHE A 211 -2.48 7.67 -10.80
CA PHE A 211 -1.86 6.60 -10.02
C PHE A 211 -2.59 6.34 -8.70
N ASP A 212 -3.01 7.40 -7.99
CA ASP A 212 -3.75 7.26 -6.74
C ASP A 212 -5.14 6.63 -6.95
N ALA A 213 -5.79 6.93 -8.08
CA ALA A 213 -7.06 6.32 -8.48
C ALA A 213 -6.89 4.83 -8.78
N ILE A 214 -5.90 4.47 -9.58
CA ILE A 214 -5.58 3.07 -9.93
C ILE A 214 -5.30 2.25 -8.67
N VAL A 215 -4.44 2.75 -7.78
CA VAL A 215 -4.15 2.06 -6.51
C VAL A 215 -5.42 1.91 -5.67
N ALA A 216 -6.28 2.93 -5.60
CA ALA A 216 -7.54 2.86 -4.86
C ALA A 216 -8.53 1.85 -5.47
N MET A 217 -8.63 1.78 -6.79
CA MET A 217 -9.45 0.77 -7.49
C MET A 217 -8.89 -0.64 -7.28
N ALA A 218 -7.57 -0.81 -7.31
CA ALA A 218 -6.93 -2.10 -7.08
C ALA A 218 -7.20 -2.63 -5.66
N PHE A 219 -7.30 -1.72 -4.67
CA PHE A 219 -7.76 -2.07 -3.33
C PHE A 219 -9.20 -2.59 -3.28
N CYS A 220 -10.07 -2.08 -4.15
CA CYS A 220 -11.45 -2.56 -4.23
C CYS A 220 -11.52 -3.99 -4.79
N LEU A 221 -10.49 -4.45 -5.51
CA LEU A 221 -10.35 -5.84 -5.96
C LEU A 221 -9.73 -6.74 -4.87
N ALA A 222 -8.81 -6.20 -4.06
CA ALA A 222 -8.05 -6.97 -3.08
C ALA A 222 -8.82 -7.30 -1.80
N ASP A 223 -9.68 -6.40 -1.31
CA ASP A 223 -10.29 -6.50 0.01
C ASP A 223 -11.83 -6.56 -0.07
N ARG A 224 -12.39 -7.68 0.41
CA ARG A 224 -13.84 -7.96 0.42
C ARG A 224 -14.58 -7.22 1.55
N ASP A 225 -13.86 -6.65 2.54
CA ASP A 225 -14.41 -5.97 3.73
C ASP A 225 -13.85 -4.54 3.95
N ALA A 226 -13.13 -3.96 2.98
CA ALA A 226 -12.39 -2.70 3.12
C ALA A 226 -13.27 -1.45 3.31
N ARG A 227 -13.56 -1.10 4.57
CA ARG A 227 -13.79 0.31 4.94
C ARG A 227 -12.58 1.14 4.46
N PHE A 228 -12.77 2.13 3.57
CA PHE A 228 -11.85 3.09 2.88
C PHE A 228 -10.52 3.53 3.54
N ARG A 229 -9.82 2.63 4.22
CA ARG A 229 -8.58 2.84 4.93
C ARG A 229 -7.55 1.93 4.30
N VAL A 230 -6.87 2.47 3.30
CA VAL A 230 -5.64 1.87 2.75
C VAL A 230 -4.66 1.68 3.92
N SER A 231 -4.62 0.51 4.54
CA SER A 231 -3.57 0.15 5.50
C SER A 231 -2.30 -0.21 4.75
N VAL A 232 -1.17 0.04 5.39
CA VAL A 232 0.17 -0.40 4.96
C VAL A 232 0.17 -1.92 4.72
N LYS A 233 -0.55 -2.70 5.54
CA LYS A 233 -0.66 -4.16 5.36
C LYS A 233 -1.28 -4.57 4.01
N TYR A 234 -2.25 -3.82 3.50
CA TYR A 234 -2.96 -4.19 2.27
C TYR A 234 -2.15 -3.88 1.00
N LEU A 235 -1.24 -2.89 1.02
CA LEU A 235 -0.41 -2.57 -0.16
C LEU A 235 0.42 -3.78 -0.63
N ALA A 236 0.90 -4.61 0.30
CA ALA A 236 1.65 -5.82 -0.02
C ALA A 236 0.79 -6.91 -0.71
N GLY A 237 -0.55 -6.78 -0.63
CA GLY A 237 -1.49 -7.70 -1.28
C GLY A 237 -1.86 -7.31 -2.72
N LEU A 238 -1.36 -6.18 -3.24
CA LEU A 238 -1.65 -5.79 -4.62
C LEU A 238 -0.86 -6.68 -5.59
N THR A 239 -1.58 -7.33 -6.50
CA THR A 239 -0.99 -8.18 -7.54
C THR A 239 -0.85 -7.44 -8.87
N PRO A 240 0.06 -7.86 -9.77
CA PRO A 240 0.13 -7.29 -11.11
C PRO A 240 -1.17 -7.43 -11.91
N ASP A 241 -1.94 -8.49 -11.70
CA ASP A 241 -3.28 -8.67 -12.27
C ASP A 241 -4.26 -7.56 -11.80
N MET A 242 -4.29 -7.22 -10.51
CA MET A 242 -5.14 -6.13 -10.02
C MET A 242 -4.72 -4.77 -10.58
N LEU A 243 -3.41 -4.51 -10.67
CA LEU A 243 -2.88 -3.26 -11.22
C LEU A 243 -3.13 -3.15 -12.72
N SER A 244 -2.91 -4.22 -13.48
CA SER A 244 -3.18 -4.24 -14.93
C SER A 244 -4.67 -4.11 -15.21
N THR A 245 -5.54 -4.82 -14.49
CA THR A 245 -7.01 -4.67 -14.61
C THR A 245 -7.46 -3.23 -14.38
N THR A 246 -6.93 -2.56 -13.36
CA THR A 246 -7.32 -1.18 -13.04
C THR A 246 -6.62 -0.14 -13.91
N GLY A 247 -5.42 -0.44 -14.42
CA GLY A 247 -4.79 0.32 -15.48
C GLY A 247 -5.61 0.27 -16.76
N ARG A 248 -6.08 -0.93 -17.16
CA ARG A 248 -6.94 -1.14 -18.33
C ARG A 248 -8.27 -0.40 -18.20
N ALA A 249 -8.82 -0.34 -17.00
CA ALA A 249 -10.02 0.46 -16.73
C ALA A 249 -9.85 1.96 -17.00
N ILE A 250 -8.62 2.49 -16.94
CA ILE A 250 -8.32 3.88 -17.29
C ILE A 250 -8.04 4.01 -18.79
N ILE A 251 -7.08 3.25 -19.33
CA ILE A 251 -6.66 3.40 -20.74
C ILE A 251 -7.71 2.91 -21.74
N GLY A 252 -8.60 2.00 -21.32
CA GLY A 252 -9.73 1.51 -22.12
C GLY A 252 -10.98 2.41 -22.05
N GLY A 253 -10.93 3.54 -21.34
CA GLY A 253 -12.07 4.45 -21.19
C GLY A 253 -13.29 3.76 -20.57
N GLN A 254 -14.49 4.02 -21.10
CA GLN A 254 -15.73 3.42 -20.59
C GLN A 254 -15.73 1.89 -20.70
N ALA A 255 -15.34 1.33 -21.84
CA ALA A 255 -15.35 -0.12 -22.04
C ALA A 255 -14.43 -0.85 -21.07
N GLY A 256 -13.21 -0.33 -20.85
CA GLY A 256 -12.29 -0.88 -19.85
C GLY A 256 -12.86 -0.79 -18.43
N PHE A 257 -13.53 0.32 -18.10
CA PHE A 257 -14.20 0.50 -16.82
C PHE A 257 -15.38 -0.45 -16.62
N ASP A 258 -16.12 -0.74 -17.69
CA ASP A 258 -17.23 -1.68 -17.67
C ASP A 258 -16.76 -3.10 -17.36
N THR A 259 -15.64 -3.55 -17.97
CA THR A 259 -15.01 -4.84 -17.66
C THR A 259 -14.56 -4.94 -16.18
N LEU A 260 -14.04 -3.84 -15.60
CA LEU A 260 -13.74 -3.79 -14.16
C LEU A 260 -15.00 -3.96 -13.31
N CYS A 261 -16.10 -3.30 -13.69
CA CYS A 261 -17.38 -3.40 -13.00
C CYS A 261 -17.94 -4.84 -13.06
N GLU A 262 -17.89 -5.50 -14.22
CA GLU A 262 -18.28 -6.91 -14.39
C GLU A 262 -17.50 -7.83 -13.45
N ARG A 263 -16.18 -7.66 -13.39
CA ARG A 263 -15.33 -8.41 -12.45
C ARG A 263 -15.77 -8.24 -10.99
N LEU A 264 -16.18 -7.03 -10.60
CA LEU A 264 -16.70 -6.75 -9.26
C LEU A 264 -18.11 -7.29 -9.02
N ARG A 265 -18.94 -7.40 -10.06
CA ARG A 265 -20.29 -8.00 -9.99
C ARG A 265 -20.25 -9.51 -9.81
N HIS A 266 -19.25 -10.20 -10.36
CA HIS A 266 -19.09 -11.66 -10.16
C HIS A 266 -18.99 -12.07 -8.68
N VAL A 267 -18.57 -11.16 -7.81
CA VAL A 267 -18.52 -11.39 -6.35
C VAL A 267 -19.63 -10.66 -5.57
N ASN A 268 -20.61 -10.06 -6.24
CA ASN A 268 -21.73 -9.36 -5.60
C ASN A 268 -22.54 -10.28 -4.66
N GLY A 269 -22.66 -11.57 -4.98
CA GLY A 269 -23.31 -12.57 -4.13
C GLY A 269 -22.79 -12.61 -2.69
N THR A 270 -21.53 -12.22 -2.45
CA THR A 270 -20.92 -12.22 -1.11
C THR A 270 -21.27 -10.97 -0.29
N ARG A 271 -21.93 -9.96 -0.87
CA ARG A 271 -22.28 -8.68 -0.21
C ARG A 271 -23.73 -8.68 0.29
N ALA A 272 -24.07 -9.55 1.23
CA ALA A 272 -25.43 -9.61 1.79
C ALA A 272 -25.78 -8.32 2.57
N GLY A 273 -27.02 -7.84 2.47
CA GLY A 273 -27.50 -6.65 3.20
C GLY A 273 -27.12 -5.29 2.61
N HIS A 274 -26.46 -5.25 1.44
CA HIS A 274 -26.24 -4.02 0.67
C HIS A 274 -27.27 -3.89 -0.46
N HIS A 275 -27.57 -2.65 -0.87
CA HIS A 275 -28.48 -2.33 -1.97
C HIS A 275 -27.83 -1.34 -2.95
N GLY A 276 -28.40 -1.23 -4.16
CA GLY A 276 -28.00 -0.26 -5.18
C GLY A 276 -26.54 -0.33 -5.61
N ARG A 277 -25.89 0.82 -5.82
CA ARG A 277 -24.52 0.91 -6.37
C ARG A 277 -23.49 0.13 -5.54
N ILE A 278 -23.67 0.12 -4.21
CA ILE A 278 -22.78 -0.57 -3.27
C ILE A 278 -22.93 -2.09 -3.38
N LYS A 279 -24.14 -2.58 -3.65
CA LYS A 279 -24.38 -4.01 -3.89
C LYS A 279 -23.61 -4.47 -5.13
N GLU A 280 -23.82 -3.78 -6.24
CA GLU A 280 -23.21 -4.10 -7.54
C GLU A 280 -21.68 -3.96 -7.54
N LEU A 281 -21.17 -2.80 -7.11
CA LEU A 281 -19.77 -2.41 -7.33
C LEU A 281 -18.94 -2.39 -6.04
N GLY A 282 -19.55 -2.64 -4.88
CA GLY A 282 -18.85 -2.65 -3.59
C GLY A 282 -18.19 -1.31 -3.28
N HIS A 283 -16.91 -1.36 -2.87
CA HIS A 283 -16.15 -0.16 -2.50
C HIS A 283 -15.79 0.75 -3.67
N LEU A 284 -15.86 0.27 -4.92
CA LEU A 284 -15.67 1.13 -6.10
C LEU A 284 -16.71 2.27 -6.12
N ALA A 285 -17.96 1.98 -5.74
CA ALA A 285 -19.02 2.99 -5.67
C ALA A 285 -18.72 4.14 -4.70
N GLY A 286 -17.97 3.89 -3.63
CA GLY A 286 -17.62 4.96 -2.68
C GLY A 286 -16.41 5.79 -3.10
N LEU A 287 -15.65 5.38 -4.13
CA LEU A 287 -14.52 6.18 -4.64
C LEU A 287 -14.94 7.48 -5.32
N SER A 288 -16.17 7.57 -5.82
CA SER A 288 -16.74 8.78 -6.42
C SER A 288 -17.33 9.76 -5.39
N THR A 289 -17.45 9.36 -4.12
CA THR A 289 -18.08 10.20 -3.08
C THR A 289 -17.18 11.32 -2.59
N SER A 290 -17.76 12.38 -2.01
CA SER A 290 -17.02 13.51 -1.43
C SER A 290 -16.06 13.10 -0.30
N GLU A 291 -16.32 11.98 0.37
CA GLU A 291 -15.46 11.42 1.42
C GLU A 291 -14.20 10.74 0.87
N SER A 292 -14.23 10.34 -0.41
CA SER A 292 -13.11 9.71 -1.09
C SER A 292 -11.87 10.61 -1.05
N PRO A 293 -10.69 10.02 -0.81
CA PRO A 293 -9.43 10.74 -0.75
C PRO A 293 -8.93 11.26 -2.11
N LEU A 294 -9.58 10.86 -3.20
CA LEU A 294 -9.13 11.08 -4.58
C LEU A 294 -9.29 12.53 -5.02
N ASP A 295 -8.59 12.86 -6.10
CA ASP A 295 -8.71 14.14 -6.79
C ASP A 295 -10.17 14.41 -7.20
N PRO A 296 -10.73 15.62 -6.97
CA PRO A 296 -12.11 15.93 -7.31
C PRO A 296 -12.50 15.65 -8.76
N GLN A 297 -11.60 15.90 -9.73
CA GLN A 297 -11.87 15.64 -11.15
C GLN A 297 -11.97 14.14 -11.42
N ILE A 298 -11.05 13.34 -10.85
CA ILE A 298 -11.14 11.87 -10.90
C ILE A 298 -12.46 11.38 -10.33
N ARG A 299 -12.91 11.93 -9.19
CA ARG A 299 -14.18 11.51 -8.57
C ARG A 299 -15.37 11.78 -9.47
N SER A 300 -15.38 12.93 -10.16
CA SER A 300 -16.42 13.28 -11.13
C SER A 300 -16.44 12.30 -12.29
N ILE A 301 -15.28 11.99 -12.88
CA ILE A 301 -15.18 11.01 -13.97
C ILE A 301 -15.66 9.64 -13.50
N LEU A 302 -15.19 9.16 -12.34
CA LEU A 302 -15.63 7.88 -11.80
C LEU A 302 -17.14 7.85 -11.53
N LEU A 303 -17.73 8.95 -11.06
CA LEU A 303 -19.18 9.03 -10.86
C LEU A 303 -19.94 8.85 -12.17
N GLU A 304 -19.55 9.58 -13.20
CA GLU A 304 -20.15 9.52 -14.54
C GLU A 304 -20.03 8.11 -15.15
N LYS A 305 -18.85 7.48 -15.03
CA LYS A 305 -18.63 6.11 -15.51
C LYS A 305 -19.48 5.08 -14.77
N ILE A 306 -19.61 5.22 -13.45
CA ILE A 306 -20.47 4.36 -12.62
C ILE A 306 -21.93 4.53 -13.04
N GLU A 307 -22.39 5.76 -13.24
CA GLU A 307 -23.78 6.06 -13.62
C GLU A 307 -24.12 5.49 -15.00
N THR A 308 -23.22 5.70 -15.97
CA THR A 308 -23.33 5.12 -17.31
C THR A 308 -23.36 3.59 -17.26
N ASN A 309 -22.44 2.97 -16.50
CA ASN A 309 -22.38 1.51 -16.37
C ASN A 309 -23.64 0.92 -15.72
N ILE A 310 -24.21 1.59 -14.71
CA ILE A 310 -25.43 1.15 -14.05
C ILE A 310 -26.64 1.31 -14.98
N ALA A 311 -26.75 2.43 -15.71
CA ALA A 311 -27.82 2.64 -16.68
C ALA A 311 -27.81 1.54 -17.75
N ASN A 312 -26.65 1.24 -18.33
CA ASN A 312 -26.50 0.18 -19.33
C ASN A 312 -26.85 -1.21 -18.78
N ALA A 313 -26.48 -1.49 -17.52
CA ALA A 313 -26.83 -2.76 -16.88
C ALA A 313 -28.34 -2.90 -16.64
N VAL A 314 -29.03 -1.82 -16.24
CA VAL A 314 -30.49 -1.80 -16.06
C VAL A 314 -31.20 -1.99 -17.39
N GLU A 315 -30.73 -1.38 -18.47
CA GLU A 315 -31.30 -1.58 -19.81
C GLU A 315 -31.14 -3.02 -20.29
N ALA A 316 -29.95 -3.60 -20.11
CA ALA A 316 -29.68 -5.01 -20.44
C ALA A 316 -30.54 -5.99 -19.60
N GLU A 317 -30.70 -5.75 -18.29
CA GLU A 317 -31.57 -6.55 -17.42
C GLU A 317 -33.06 -6.29 -17.65
N SER A 318 -33.48 -5.14 -18.18
CA SER A 318 -34.89 -4.87 -18.50
C SER A 318 -35.41 -5.72 -19.68
N LEU A 319 -34.49 -6.26 -20.49
CA LEU A 319 -34.77 -7.29 -21.49
C LEU A 319 -34.85 -8.70 -20.88
N GLU A 320 -34.31 -8.91 -19.67
CA GLU A 320 -34.29 -10.18 -18.94
C GLU A 320 -34.73 -9.99 -17.46
N THR A 321 -36.02 -9.76 -17.25
CA THR A 321 -36.78 -9.81 -15.96
C THR A 321 -36.00 -9.93 -14.64
N ARG A 322 -35.94 -8.85 -13.86
CA ARG A 322 -35.66 -8.90 -12.40
C ARG A 322 -36.57 -8.01 -11.55
N CYS A 323 -36.84 -8.49 -10.33
CA CYS A 323 -37.57 -7.81 -9.27
C CYS A 323 -36.88 -6.48 -8.86
N PRO A 324 -37.65 -5.42 -8.56
CA PRO A 324 -37.11 -4.08 -8.41
C PRO A 324 -36.26 -3.96 -7.14
N CYS A 325 -34.98 -3.59 -7.31
CA CYS A 325 -34.18 -3.09 -6.21
C CYS A 325 -34.72 -1.72 -5.76
N GLY A 326 -35.10 -1.62 -4.48
CA GLY A 326 -35.59 -0.40 -3.86
C GLY A 326 -34.56 0.75 -3.94
N ARG A 327 -35.09 1.96 -4.10
CA ARG A 327 -34.32 3.22 -4.21
C ARG A 327 -33.29 3.33 -3.07
N ASP A 328 -32.10 3.81 -3.43
CA ASP A 328 -31.01 4.08 -2.50
C ASP A 328 -31.49 4.94 -1.31
N HIS A 329 -31.47 4.38 -0.10
CA HIS A 329 -31.45 5.19 1.11
C HIS A 329 -30.01 5.63 1.36
N GLU A 330 -29.75 6.93 1.18
CA GLU A 330 -28.52 7.55 1.67
C GLU A 330 -28.32 7.21 3.15
N PRO A 331 -27.16 6.68 3.56
CA PRO A 331 -26.89 6.51 4.97
C PRO A 331 -26.82 7.88 5.62
N HIS A 332 -27.78 8.16 6.51
CA HIS A 332 -27.72 9.29 7.42
C HIS A 332 -26.31 9.37 8.04
N SER A 333 -25.71 10.55 7.91
CA SER A 333 -24.43 10.90 8.54
C SER A 333 -24.42 10.49 10.01
N PRO A 334 -23.30 9.99 10.58
CA PRO A 334 -23.22 9.81 12.01
C PRO A 334 -23.37 11.19 12.65
N CYS A 335 -24.44 11.38 13.43
CA CYS A 335 -24.66 12.56 14.24
C CYS A 335 -23.36 12.95 14.93
N VAL A 336 -22.77 14.06 14.49
CA VAL A 336 -21.73 14.76 15.21
C VAL A 336 -22.29 15.04 16.60
N ARG A 337 -21.74 14.37 17.62
CA ARG A 337 -21.91 14.77 19.02
C ARG A 337 -21.40 16.20 19.12
N ARG A 338 -22.32 17.18 18.96
CA ARG A 338 -22.06 18.56 19.36
C ARG A 338 -21.81 18.52 20.86
N GLY A 339 -20.65 19.06 21.23
CA GLY A 339 -20.26 19.25 22.62
C GLY A 339 -21.38 19.94 23.39
N MET A 340 -21.62 19.42 24.58
CA MET A 340 -22.50 20.02 25.57
C MET A 340 -21.95 21.42 25.91
N SER A 341 -22.58 22.47 25.39
CA SER A 341 -22.54 23.78 26.03
C SER A 341 -23.79 23.89 26.89
N ARG A 342 -23.58 24.14 28.19
CA ARG A 342 -24.63 24.32 29.19
C ARG A 342 -25.34 25.64 28.93
N SER A 343 -26.57 25.60 28.43
CA SER A 343 -27.56 26.68 28.59
C SER A 343 -28.96 26.08 28.46
N ARG A 344 -29.83 26.44 29.42
CA ARG A 344 -31.20 25.91 29.58
C ARG A 344 -32.08 26.28 28.38
N PRO A 345 -33.04 25.44 27.94
CA PRO A 345 -33.98 25.81 26.89
C PRO A 345 -35.14 26.66 27.45
N ASP A 346 -35.51 27.68 26.68
CA ASP A 346 -36.68 28.55 26.86
C ASP A 346 -37.99 27.77 26.59
N PRO A 347 -38.97 27.77 27.51
CA PRO A 347 -40.16 26.91 27.44
C PRO A 347 -41.26 27.34 26.44
N ARG A 348 -41.00 28.24 25.49
CA ARG A 348 -42.05 28.80 24.60
C ARG A 348 -42.15 28.23 23.18
N LEU A 349 -41.35 27.23 22.80
CA LEU A 349 -41.40 26.62 21.44
C LEU A 349 -42.04 25.21 21.37
N ALA A 350 -42.48 24.65 22.50
CA ALA A 350 -43.06 23.31 22.57
C ALA A 350 -44.60 23.25 22.36
N ARG A 351 -45.20 24.17 21.60
CA ARG A 351 -46.67 24.23 21.42
C ARG A 351 -47.17 24.37 19.97
N ARG A 352 -46.37 24.03 18.95
CA ARG A 352 -46.80 24.19 17.54
C ARG A 352 -46.57 23.00 16.60
N ALA A 353 -46.42 21.79 17.11
CA ALA A 353 -46.40 20.58 16.27
C ALA A 353 -47.29 19.49 16.87
N ALA A 354 -48.61 19.73 16.82
CA ALA A 354 -49.63 18.73 17.09
C ALA A 354 -50.79 18.95 16.09
N ALA A 355 -50.66 18.38 14.89
CA ALA A 355 -51.76 18.03 13.99
C ALA A 355 -51.21 17.42 12.69
N ALA A 356 -51.09 16.10 12.65
CA ALA A 356 -51.20 15.26 11.45
C ALA A 356 -51.08 13.80 11.88
N GLN A 357 -52.16 13.27 12.47
CA GLN A 357 -52.38 11.83 12.54
C GLN A 357 -53.02 11.41 11.21
N SER A 358 -52.46 10.41 10.55
CA SER A 358 -53.22 9.55 9.66
C SER A 358 -52.90 8.09 9.97
N LEU A 359 -53.98 7.31 9.95
CA LEU A 359 -54.17 5.96 10.45
C LEU A 359 -53.71 4.93 9.42
N THR A 360 -52.97 3.91 9.86
CA THR A 360 -53.07 2.47 9.52
C THR A 360 -52.01 1.79 10.39
N GLY A 361 -52.28 0.87 11.30
CA GLY A 361 -52.95 -0.42 11.16
C GLY A 361 -52.07 -1.39 11.96
N GLY A 362 -52.62 -2.02 13.00
CA GLY A 362 -51.86 -2.68 14.06
C GLY A 362 -51.25 -4.02 13.68
N ALA A 363 -50.19 -4.40 14.39
CA ALA A 363 -49.88 -5.79 14.74
C ALA A 363 -49.07 -5.81 16.04
N SER A 364 -49.61 -6.51 17.02
CA SER A 364 -49.10 -6.68 18.38
C SER A 364 -47.87 -7.60 18.42
N ALA A 365 -46.87 -7.25 19.24
CA ALA A 365 -45.86 -8.20 19.74
C ALA A 365 -45.51 -7.87 21.20
N PRO A 366 -45.25 -8.89 22.05
CA PRO A 366 -45.28 -8.75 23.50
C PRO A 366 -43.99 -8.18 24.09
N ARG A 367 -44.18 -7.48 25.22
CA ARG A 367 -43.14 -6.85 26.04
C ARG A 367 -42.31 -7.90 26.79
N SER A 368 -40.99 -7.85 26.62
CA SER A 368 -40.04 -8.48 27.55
C SER A 368 -39.82 -7.58 28.78
N PRO A 369 -39.73 -8.14 30.00
CA PRO A 369 -39.52 -7.35 31.20
C PRO A 369 -38.03 -6.99 31.40
N ASN A 370 -37.79 -5.74 31.76
CA ASN A 370 -36.53 -5.28 32.35
C ASN A 370 -36.38 -5.87 33.75
N LEU A 371 -35.24 -6.49 34.03
CA LEU A 371 -34.72 -6.63 35.40
C LEU A 371 -33.47 -5.78 35.54
N SER A 372 -33.64 -4.75 36.38
CA SER A 372 -32.58 -4.03 37.07
C SER A 372 -31.79 -4.98 37.97
N LEU A 373 -30.51 -4.67 38.23
CA LEU A 373 -29.92 -4.61 39.58
C LEU A 373 -28.40 -4.31 39.52
N LYS A 374 -28.07 -3.15 40.09
CA LYS A 374 -26.98 -2.85 41.05
C LYS A 374 -25.55 -3.40 40.81
N ARG A 375 -24.70 -2.48 40.33
CA ARG A 375 -23.53 -1.89 41.03
C ARG A 375 -22.98 -2.65 42.27
N VAL A 376 -21.75 -3.19 42.18
CA VAL A 376 -20.76 -3.24 43.29
C VAL A 376 -19.36 -2.99 42.71
N ALA A 377 -18.55 -2.27 43.47
CA ALA A 377 -17.24 -1.75 43.12
C ALA A 377 -16.10 -2.47 43.89
N LYS A 378 -14.88 -2.19 43.42
CA LYS A 378 -13.59 -2.06 44.16
C LYS A 378 -12.57 -3.21 44.21
N TYR A 379 -11.32 -2.71 44.22
CA TYR A 379 -9.98 -3.30 44.42
C TYR A 379 -9.32 -3.88 43.15
N GLY A 380 -8.09 -3.55 42.75
CA GLY A 380 -7.04 -2.75 43.39
C GLY A 380 -5.70 -3.49 43.35
N SER A 381 -4.77 -3.00 42.51
CA SER A 381 -3.29 -3.04 42.63
C SER A 381 -2.48 -4.35 42.56
N SER A 382 -1.23 -4.16 42.12
CA SER A 382 -0.03 -5.04 42.12
C SER A 382 -0.04 -6.24 41.17
N GLY A 383 1.02 -6.61 40.44
CA GLY A 383 2.45 -6.32 40.55
C GLY A 383 3.21 -7.65 40.45
N GLY A 384 4.17 -7.78 39.53
CA GLY A 384 4.97 -9.01 39.30
C GLY A 384 4.15 -10.12 38.61
N GLU A 385 4.66 -11.04 37.81
CA GLU A 385 6.00 -11.57 37.58
C GLU A 385 5.93 -12.35 36.25
N LYS A 386 7.02 -12.38 35.48
CA LYS A 386 7.13 -13.25 34.29
C LYS A 386 7.39 -14.70 34.73
N PRO A 387 6.83 -15.70 34.03
CA PRO A 387 7.47 -17.01 33.94
C PRO A 387 8.13 -17.24 32.58
N LYS A 388 9.25 -17.94 32.66
CA LYS A 388 10.12 -18.42 31.59
C LYS A 388 9.48 -19.58 30.81
N ALA A 389 10.06 -19.77 29.63
CA ALA A 389 10.06 -20.91 28.73
C ALA A 389 9.49 -22.25 29.26
N ILE A 390 8.65 -22.87 28.42
CA ILE A 390 8.37 -24.30 28.44
C ILE A 390 9.00 -24.89 27.17
N LEU A 391 10.02 -25.71 27.37
CA LEU A 391 10.50 -26.73 26.45
C LEU A 391 9.53 -27.92 26.52
N CYS A 392 9.08 -28.40 25.38
CA CYS A 392 8.58 -29.77 25.23
C CYS A 392 9.36 -30.46 24.11
N ALA A 393 10.24 -31.39 24.49
CA ALA A 393 10.43 -32.66 23.80
C ALA A 393 9.12 -33.48 24.00
N SER A 394 8.69 -34.48 23.23
CA SER A 394 9.37 -35.62 22.61
C SER A 394 8.29 -36.45 21.87
N SER A 395 8.64 -37.14 20.78
CA SER A 395 8.28 -38.55 20.50
C SER A 395 9.02 -38.98 19.21
N GLU A 396 10.07 -39.78 19.36
CA GLU A 396 10.09 -41.24 19.09
C GLU A 396 10.15 -41.55 17.58
N GLN A 397 11.35 -41.85 17.08
CA GLN A 397 11.96 -43.19 16.97
C GLN A 397 11.47 -43.96 15.73
N MET A 398 12.35 -44.08 14.74
CA MET A 398 12.59 -45.37 14.09
C MET A 398 14.07 -45.51 13.71
N CYS A 399 14.59 -46.68 14.08
CA CYS A 399 15.96 -47.13 13.95
C CYS A 399 16.41 -47.30 12.48
N GLY A 400 17.70 -47.05 12.26
CA GLY A 400 18.45 -47.48 11.08
C GLY A 400 19.95 -47.44 11.36
N HIS A 401 20.50 -48.59 11.71
CA HIS A 401 21.86 -48.83 12.18
C HIS A 401 22.95 -48.63 11.10
N ILE A 402 24.09 -48.07 11.54
CA ILE A 402 25.48 -48.54 11.30
C ILE A 402 25.99 -48.65 9.83
N ASN A 403 26.95 -47.79 9.45
CA ASN A 403 28.36 -48.21 9.43
C ASN A 403 29.34 -47.03 9.29
N ARG A 404 30.34 -47.04 10.18
CA ARG A 404 31.43 -46.08 10.28
C ARG A 404 32.71 -46.85 9.94
N THR A 405 33.25 -46.68 8.74
CA THR A 405 34.63 -47.10 8.44
C THR A 405 35.56 -45.91 8.60
N ARG A 406 36.71 -46.22 9.19
CA ARG A 406 37.74 -45.34 9.73
C ARG A 406 39.04 -45.71 9.02
N LYS A 407 39.94 -44.73 8.92
CA LYS A 407 41.37 -44.81 8.51
C LYS A 407 41.57 -44.74 6.98
N THR A 408 42.61 -44.10 6.44
CA THR A 408 44.02 -43.98 6.91
C THR A 408 44.70 -42.74 6.30
N HIS A 409 45.63 -42.16 7.08
CA HIS A 409 46.77 -41.38 6.61
C HIS A 409 47.74 -42.23 5.77
N SER A 410 48.35 -41.63 4.74
CA SER A 410 49.68 -41.94 4.16
C SER A 410 50.06 -40.71 3.30
N HIS A 411 51.09 -39.94 3.66
CA HIS A 411 52.41 -39.93 3.02
C HIS A 411 52.37 -39.75 1.49
N GLU A 412 52.58 -38.52 1.03
CA GLU A 412 53.74 -38.06 0.24
C GLU A 412 53.83 -36.53 0.27
#